data_AF-A0A7Z9IW17-F1
#
_entry.id   AF-A0A7Z9IW17-F1
#
_cell.length_a   1.000
_cell.length_b   1.000
_cell.length_c   1.000
_cell.angle_alpha   90.00
_cell.angle_beta   90.00
_cell.angle_gamma   90.00
#
_symmetry.space_group_name_H-M   'P 1'
#
loop_
_entity.id
_entity.type
_entity.pdbx_description
1 polymer ?
#
loop_
_entity_poly.entity_id
_entity_poly.type
_entity_poly.pdbx_seq_one_letter_code
_entity_poly.pdbx_strand_id
1 'polypeptide(L)' 'ALNLQTSFLTPPMAMSAYYLKGVLGKMIELVEIFRGIIPYLSIVIFIMFLMYQFPEIALWLPDYFFGKYIP' A
#
# COMPACT_ATOMS: atom_id res chain seq x y z
N ALA A 1 6.39 -4.95 -4.23
CA ALA A 1 6.38 -4.39 -2.86
C ALA A 1 5.08 -3.64 -2.57
N LEU A 2 4.73 -2.61 -3.35
CA LEU A 2 3.51 -1.80 -3.14
C LEU A 2 2.21 -2.64 -3.05
N ASN A 3 1.95 -3.50 -4.04
CA ASN A 3 0.75 -4.36 -4.07
C ASN A 3 0.67 -5.38 -2.93
N LEU A 4 1.82 -5.73 -2.35
CA LEU A 4 1.93 -6.70 -1.27
C LEU A 4 1.76 -6.01 0.10
N GLN A 5 2.17 -4.74 0.23
CA GLN A 5 1.89 -3.91 1.42
C GLN A 5 0.41 -3.52 1.51
N THR A 6 -0.25 -3.21 0.39
CA THR A 6 -1.69 -2.89 0.39
C THR A 6 -2.59 -4.09 0.68
N SER A 7 -2.17 -5.30 0.31
CA SER A 7 -2.90 -6.52 0.64
C SER A 7 -2.86 -6.86 2.13
N PHE A 8 -1.78 -6.52 2.86
CA PHE A 8 -1.76 -6.58 4.33
C PHE A 8 -2.62 -5.53 5.04
N LEU A 9 -3.21 -4.58 4.31
CA LEU A 9 -3.95 -3.44 4.88
C LEU A 9 -5.45 -3.43 4.50
N THR A 10 -5.87 -4.26 3.55
CA THR A 10 -7.25 -4.27 3.02
C THR A 10 -8.11 -5.32 3.74
N PRO A 11 -9.44 -5.09 3.98
CA PRO A 11 -10.31 -5.94 4.82
C PRO A 11 -10.73 -7.26 4.14
N PRO A 12 -9.78 -8.16 3.82
CA PRO A 12 -9.85 -9.57 4.22
C PRO A 12 -8.49 -10.18 4.63
N MET A 13 -7.38 -9.47 4.39
CA MET A 13 -6.00 -9.95 4.55
C MET A 13 -5.19 -9.12 5.56
N ALA A 14 -5.85 -8.17 6.25
CA ALA A 14 -5.26 -7.34 7.30
C ALA A 14 -5.03 -8.10 8.62
N MET A 15 -4.24 -9.18 8.57
CA MET A 15 -3.93 -10.04 9.72
C MET A 15 -3.39 -9.25 10.93
N SER A 16 -2.64 -8.18 10.70
CA SER A 16 -2.16 -7.27 11.75
C SER A 16 -3.31 -6.57 12.48
N ALA A 17 -4.34 -6.09 11.78
CA ALA A 17 -5.52 -5.45 12.37
C ALA A 17 -6.38 -6.45 13.16
N TYR A 18 -6.53 -7.69 12.67
CA TYR A 18 -7.24 -8.75 13.40
C TYR A 18 -6.48 -9.23 14.64
N TYR A 19 -5.15 -9.31 14.58
CA TYR A 19 -4.31 -9.62 15.74
C TYR A 19 -4.39 -8.54 16.82
N LEU A 20 -4.27 -7.26 16.42
CA LEU A 20 -4.44 -6.12 17.33
C LEU A 20 -5.84 -6.12 17.97
N LYS A 21 -6.90 -6.42 17.21
CA LYS A 21 -8.26 -6.58 17.77
C LYS A 21 -8.35 -7.74 18.78
N GLY A 22 -7.65 -8.85 18.55
CA GLY A 22 -7.57 -9.97 19.49
C GLY A 22 -6.90 -9.60 20.82
N VAL A 23 -5.85 -8.77 20.78
CA VAL A 23 -5.11 -8.31 21.98
C VAL A 23 -5.84 -7.17 22.71
N LEU A 24 -6.46 -6.25 21.98
CA LEU A 24 -7.11 -5.04 22.54
C LEU A 24 -8.56 -5.27 22.98
N GLY A 25 -9.16 -6.41 22.65
CA GLY A 25 -10.50 -6.78 23.09
C GLY A 25 -11.58 -5.82 22.59
N LYS A 26 -12.45 -5.34 23.50
CA LYS A 26 -13.58 -4.44 23.17
C LYS A 26 -13.23 -2.94 23.20
N MET A 27 -11.97 -2.57 23.44
CA MET A 27 -11.60 -1.15 23.57
C MET A 27 -11.62 -0.39 22.23
N ILE A 28 -11.43 -1.07 21.10
CA ILE A 28 -11.33 -0.45 19.78
C ILE A 28 -12.13 -1.26 18.77
N GLU A 29 -12.98 -0.59 17.99
CA GLU A 29 -13.71 -1.25 16.90
C GLU A 29 -12.82 -1.47 15.68
N LEU A 30 -13.07 -2.57 14.97
CA LEU A 30 -12.33 -2.88 13.74
C LEU A 30 -12.46 -1.76 12.69
N VAL A 31 -13.60 -1.07 12.69
CA VAL A 31 -13.88 0.07 11.83
C VAL A 31 -12.93 1.24 12.12
N GLU A 32 -12.55 1.49 13.37
CA GLU A 32 -11.62 2.57 13.74
C GLU A 32 -10.20 2.27 13.24
N ILE A 33 -9.78 1.01 13.33
CA ILE A 33 -8.49 0.54 12.81
C ILE A 33 -8.45 0.73 11.29
N PHE A 34 -9.49 0.32 10.58
CA PHE A 34 -9.57 0.52 9.13
C PHE A 34 -9.63 2.00 8.75
N ARG A 35 -10.35 2.82 9.51
CA ARG A 35 -10.45 4.26 9.27
C ARG A 35 -9.11 4.98 9.41
N GLY A 36 -8.24 4.51 10.32
CA GLY A 36 -6.86 4.99 10.43
C GLY A 36 -5.96 4.58 9.25
N ILE A 37 -6.24 3.44 8.61
CA ILE A 37 -5.46 2.93 7.48
C ILE A 37 -5.87 3.58 6.13
N ILE A 38 -7.14 3.98 5.98
CA ILE A 38 -7.67 4.63 4.76
C ILE A 38 -6.78 5.78 4.22
N PRO A 39 -6.33 6.77 5.01
CA PRO A 39 -5.52 7.87 4.50
C PRO A 39 -4.13 7.44 4.00
N TYR A 40 -3.58 6.37 4.55
CA TYR A 40 -2.34 5.79 4.04
C TYR A 40 -2.60 5.05 2.72
N LEU A 41 -3.67 4.27 2.66
CA LEU A 41 -4.04 3.52 1.46
C LEU A 41 -4.36 4.44 0.27
N SER A 42 -5.00 5.59 0.52
CA SER A 42 -5.28 6.58 -0.54
C SER A 42 -4.00 7.19 -1.12
N ILE A 43 -2.99 7.48 -0.29
CA ILE A 43 -1.67 7.94 -0.76
C ILE A 43 -1.01 6.87 -1.63
N VAL A 44 -1.06 5.60 -1.22
CA VAL A 44 -0.48 4.50 -2.00
C VAL A 44 -1.16 4.33 -3.35
N ILE A 45 -2.50 4.36 -3.39
CA ILE A 45 -3.26 4.29 -4.64
C ILE A 45 -2.94 5.50 -5.54
N PHE A 46 -2.82 6.69 -4.97
CA PHE A 46 -2.43 7.90 -5.70
C PHE A 46 -1.03 7.76 -6.32
N ILE A 47 -0.06 7.24 -5.57
CA ILE A 47 1.29 6.97 -6.10
C ILE A 47 1.25 5.90 -7.19
N MET A 48 0.46 4.83 -7.04
CA MET A 48 0.28 3.83 -8.11
C MET A 48 -0.28 4.46 -9.38
N PHE A 49 -1.26 5.35 -9.25
CA PHE A 49 -1.82 6.08 -10.38
C PHE A 49 -0.77 6.96 -11.06
N LEU A 50 0.02 7.69 -10.29
CA LEU A 50 1.12 8.50 -10.81
C LEU A 50 2.18 7.65 -11.53
N MET A 51 2.55 6.49 -10.97
CA MET A 51 3.50 5.58 -11.61
C MET A 51 2.95 5.01 -12.93
N TYR A 52 1.64 4.80 -13.03
CA TYR A 52 1.02 4.29 -14.25
C TYR A 52 0.97 5.35 -15.36
N GLN A 53 0.70 6.61 -15.01
CA GLN A 53 0.67 7.71 -15.98
C GLN A 53 2.06 8.28 -16.31
N PHE A 54 3.00 8.20 -15.37
CA PHE A 54 4.36 8.71 -15.51
C PHE A 54 5.37 7.61 -15.13
N PRO A 55 5.52 6.58 -15.98
CA PRO A 55 6.41 5.46 -15.69
C PRO A 55 7.88 5.88 -15.60
N GLU A 56 8.25 7.01 -16.21
CA GLU A 56 9.59 7.60 -16.13
C GLU A 56 10.03 7.91 -14.69
N ILE A 57 9.09 8.20 -13.76
CA ILE A 57 9.41 8.44 -12.34
C ILE A 57 10.03 7.18 -11.71
N ALA A 58 9.57 6.00 -12.12
CA ALA A 58 10.04 4.73 -11.61
C ALA A 58 11.20 4.16 -12.44
N LEU A 59 11.20 4.42 -13.75
CA LEU A 59 12.14 3.83 -14.71
C LEU A 59 13.42 4.64 -14.88
N TRP A 60 13.45 5.92 -14.48
CA TRP A 60 14.63 6.77 -14.64
C TRP A 60 15.91 6.17 -14.01
N LEU A 61 15.81 5.61 -12.80
CA LEU A 61 16.95 5.02 -12.11
C LEU A 61 17.45 3.71 -12.76
N PRO A 62 16.59 2.71 -13.03
CA PRO A 62 17.04 1.52 -13.74
C PRO A 62 17.48 1.81 -15.18
N ASP A 63 16.87 2.76 -15.90
CA ASP A 63 17.36 3.19 -17.23
C ASP A 63 18.78 3.78 -17.15
N TYR A 64 19.10 4.47 -16.05
CA TYR A 64 20.44 5.02 -15.81
C TYR A 64 21.49 3.92 -15.52
N PHE A 65 21.13 2.88 -14.76
CA PHE A 65 22.07 1.81 -14.38
C PHE A 65 22.15 0.66 -15.39
N PHE A 66 21.05 0.33 -16.06
CA PHE A 66 20.93 -0.87 -16.92
C PHE A 66 20.70 -0.54 -18.41
N GLY A 67 20.55 0.74 -18.78
CA GLY A 67 20.25 1.18 -20.14
C GLY A 67 18.75 1.18 -20.45
N LYS A 68 18.33 2.03 -21.39
CA LYS A 68 16.91 2.23 -21.76
C LYS A 68 16.21 0.90 -22.05
N TYR A 69 15.14 0.59 -21.32
CA TYR A 69 14.27 -0.53 -21.65
C TYR A 69 13.55 -0.25 -22.99
N ILE A 70 13.94 -0.98 -24.04
CA ILE A 70 13.27 -0.98 -25.35
C ILE A 70 12.37 -2.22 -25.36
N PRO A 71 11.04 -2.07 -25.44
CA PRO A 71 10.10 -3.19 -25.41
C PRO A 71 10.26 -4.14 -26.61
#